data_AF-A0A3L6JE64-F1
#
_entry.id   AF-A0A3L6JE64-F1
#
_cell.length_a   1.000
_cell.length_b   1.000
_cell.length_c   1.000
_cell.angle_alpha   90.00
_cell.angle_beta   90.00
_cell.angle_gamma   90.00
#
_symmetry.space_group_name_H-M   'P 1'
#
loop_
_entity.id
_entity.type
_entity.pdbx_description
1 polymer ?
#
loop_
_entity_poly.entity_id
_entity_poly.type
_entity_poly.pdbx_seq_one_letter_code
_entity_poly.pdbx_strand_id
1 'polypeptide(L)'
;MGITKTAAVKGLIPAGNKVKELRGNLNRLMTEMPTVLEDRFGQAGLDAVAEIFRNLGAQDAATMKTRLGLGDTLRDSLDAWKVVGNVMGAKMVPKWVSETRVETNHPYCPQYEEFMKQGKLYCDSVCLPYVRAIAEGVSPKVKMEVVRAANKEATCIKALVYSP
;
A
#
# COMPACT_ATOMS: atom_id res chain seq x y z
N MET A 1 15.52 -12.97 13.78
CA MET A 1 14.91 -11.76 13.17
C MET A 1 15.98 -10.70 13.01
N GLY A 2 16.25 -10.21 11.79
CA GLY A 2 17.25 -9.14 11.58
C GLY A 2 16.80 -7.80 12.16
N ILE A 3 17.75 -7.03 12.70
CA ILE A 3 17.50 -5.69 13.29
C ILE A 3 16.86 -4.76 12.25
N THR A 4 17.31 -4.82 11.00
CA THR A 4 16.82 -3.98 9.88
C THR A 4 15.35 -4.20 9.55
N LYS A 5 14.91 -5.47 9.44
CA LYS A 5 13.49 -5.81 9.21
C LYS A 5 12.62 -5.28 10.35
N THR A 6 13.05 -5.51 11.59
CA THR A 6 12.32 -5.07 12.78
C THR A 6 12.18 -3.55 12.83
N ALA A 7 13.25 -2.81 12.56
CA ALA A 7 13.24 -1.34 12.52
C ALA A 7 12.30 -0.79 11.44
N ALA A 8 12.32 -1.37 10.23
CA ALA A 8 11.47 -0.98 9.12
C ALA A 8 9.98 -1.25 9.41
N VAL A 9 9.65 -2.44 9.89
CA VAL A 9 8.26 -2.84 10.20
C VAL A 9 7.68 -2.04 11.37
N LYS A 10 8.50 -1.73 12.38
CA LYS A 10 8.09 -0.92 13.54
C LYS A 10 8.16 0.59 13.28
N GLY A 11 8.66 1.04 12.13
CA GLY A 11 8.79 2.46 11.82
C GLY A 11 9.71 3.21 12.77
N LEU A 12 10.74 2.54 13.31
CA LEU A 12 11.63 3.11 14.33
C LEU A 12 12.62 4.13 13.79
N ILE A 13 12.62 4.39 12.48
CA ILE A 13 13.38 5.47 11.86
C ILE A 13 12.43 6.68 11.75
N PRO A 14 12.57 7.71 12.62
CA PRO A 14 11.67 8.85 12.61
C PRO A 14 11.78 9.63 11.29
N ALA A 15 10.63 10.04 10.75
CA ALA A 15 10.57 10.86 9.55
C ALA A 15 11.01 12.30 9.89
N GLY A 16 12.30 12.62 9.63
CA GLY A 16 12.78 14.00 9.61
C GLY A 16 12.14 14.82 8.49
N ASN A 17 12.37 16.14 8.46
CA ASN A 17 11.73 17.06 7.51
C ASN A 17 11.85 16.62 6.04
N LYS A 18 13.02 16.12 5.61
CA LYS A 18 13.24 15.61 4.25
C LYS A 18 12.29 14.47 3.85
N VAL A 19 12.00 13.55 4.77
CA VAL A 19 11.09 12.42 4.51
C VAL A 19 9.64 12.89 4.41
N LYS A 20 9.26 13.90 5.21
CA LYS A 20 7.93 14.52 5.13
C LYS A 20 7.71 15.21 3.78
N GLU A 21 8.69 15.98 3.30
CA GLU A 21 8.63 16.63 1.99
C GLU A 21 8.54 15.61 0.85
N LEU A 22 9.38 14.57 0.87
CA LEU A 22 9.34 13.50 -0.12
C LEU A 22 7.98 12.79 -0.14
N ARG A 23 7.42 12.50 1.04
CA ARG A 23 6.08 11.91 1.16
C ARG A 23 5.00 12.83 0.59
N GLY A 24 5.07 14.13 0.87
CA GLY A 24 4.16 15.13 0.29
C GLY A 24 4.20 15.12 -1.24
N ASN A 25 5.40 15.11 -1.81
CA ASN A 25 5.60 15.04 -3.26
C ASN A 25 5.06 13.74 -3.86
N LEU A 26 5.26 12.60 -3.18
CA LEU A 26 4.70 11.31 -3.62
C LEU A 26 3.17 11.33 -3.59
N ASN A 27 2.55 11.82 -2.51
CA ASN A 27 1.09 11.92 -2.42
C ASN A 27 0.52 12.83 -3.52
N ARG A 28 1.20 13.94 -3.81
CA ARG A 28 0.82 14.82 -4.91
C ARG A 28 0.92 14.10 -6.25
N LEU A 29 2.04 13.42 -6.54
CA LEU A 29 2.20 12.64 -7.77
C LEU A 29 1.11 11.57 -7.92
N MET A 30 0.82 10.85 -6.83
CA MET A 30 -0.23 9.82 -6.76
C MET A 30 -1.64 10.36 -6.99
N THR A 31 -1.83 11.68 -6.95
CA THR A 31 -3.12 12.36 -7.14
C THR A 31 -3.19 13.08 -8.49
N GLU A 32 -2.15 13.82 -8.86
CA GLU A 32 -2.07 14.57 -10.12
C GLU A 32 -2.02 13.63 -11.33
N MET A 33 -1.23 12.56 -11.26
CA MET A 33 -1.07 11.62 -12.37
C MET A 33 -2.39 10.94 -12.80
N PRO A 34 -3.17 10.31 -11.90
CA PRO A 34 -4.47 9.76 -12.29
C PRO A 34 -5.45 10.83 -12.74
N THR A 35 -5.43 12.03 -12.15
CA THR A 35 -6.31 13.14 -12.55
C THR A 35 -6.05 13.53 -14.00
N VAL A 36 -4.80 13.84 -14.35
CA VAL A 36 -4.43 14.25 -15.72
C VAL A 36 -4.67 13.14 -16.75
N LEU A 37 -4.38 11.89 -16.40
CA LEU A 37 -4.57 10.76 -17.33
C LEU A 37 -6.04 10.42 -17.52
N GLU A 38 -6.86 10.52 -16.47
CA GLU A 38 -8.30 10.35 -16.59
C GLU A 38 -8.93 11.48 -17.42
N ASP A 39 -8.57 12.73 -17.18
CA ASP A 39 -9.11 13.87 -17.94
C ASP A 39 -8.84 13.73 -19.45
N ARG A 40 -7.70 13.14 -19.82
CA ARG A 40 -7.29 12.98 -21.22
C ARG A 40 -7.78 11.70 -21.87
N PHE A 41 -7.86 10.60 -21.12
CA PHE A 41 -8.05 9.25 -21.66
C PHE A 41 -9.16 8.45 -20.97
N GLY A 42 -9.87 9.04 -20.01
CA GLY A 42 -10.92 8.40 -19.24
C GLY A 42 -10.43 7.15 -18.51
N GLN A 43 -11.23 6.09 -18.55
CA GLN A 43 -10.91 4.80 -17.90
C GLN A 43 -9.59 4.20 -18.41
N ALA A 44 -9.26 4.33 -19.69
CA ALA A 44 -7.99 3.82 -20.22
C ALA A 44 -6.77 4.51 -19.57
N GLY A 45 -6.91 5.79 -19.22
CA GLY A 45 -5.91 6.51 -18.44
C GLY A 45 -5.75 5.95 -17.03
N LEU A 46 -6.85 5.65 -16.35
CA LEU A 46 -6.84 5.04 -15.01
C LEU A 46 -6.29 3.61 -15.02
N ASP A 47 -6.57 2.84 -16.06
CA ASP A 47 -6.05 1.48 -16.23
C ASP A 47 -4.52 1.51 -16.43
N ALA A 48 -4.01 2.48 -17.20
CA ALA A 48 -2.57 2.70 -17.35
C ALA A 48 -1.91 3.08 -16.00
N VAL A 49 -2.58 3.92 -15.18
CA VAL A 49 -2.10 4.23 -13.83
C VAL A 49 -2.05 2.97 -12.95
N ALA A 50 -3.10 2.15 -12.99
CA ALA A 50 -3.15 0.88 -12.26
C ALA A 50 -2.02 -0.06 -12.66
N GLU A 51 -1.71 -0.14 -13.95
CA GLU A 51 -0.59 -0.91 -14.45
C GLU A 51 0.76 -0.39 -13.94
N ILE A 52 1.00 0.93 -14.00
CA ILE A 52 2.23 1.55 -13.48
C ILE A 52 2.41 1.18 -12.01
N PHE A 53 1.39 1.38 -11.18
CA PHE A 53 1.48 1.10 -9.74
C PHE A 53 1.60 -0.40 -9.44
N ARG A 54 0.96 -1.27 -10.21
CA ARG A 54 1.18 -2.72 -10.11
C ARG A 54 2.64 -3.09 -10.40
N ASN A 55 3.22 -2.53 -11.46
CA ASN A 55 4.60 -2.81 -11.87
C ASN A 55 5.62 -2.31 -10.83
N LEU A 56 5.42 -1.11 -10.31
CA LEU A 56 6.24 -0.56 -9.22
C LEU A 56 6.13 -1.45 -7.96
N GLY A 57 4.93 -1.85 -7.58
CA GLY A 57 4.71 -2.69 -6.40
C GLY A 57 5.40 -4.05 -6.51
N ALA A 58 5.43 -4.64 -7.71
CA ALA A 58 6.14 -5.90 -7.96
C ALA A 58 7.67 -5.75 -7.83
N GLN A 59 8.25 -4.66 -8.34
CA GLN A 59 9.67 -4.37 -8.20
C GLN A 59 10.07 -4.13 -6.73
N ASP A 60 9.23 -3.40 -6.00
CA ASP A 60 9.43 -3.14 -4.58
C ASP A 60 9.29 -4.43 -3.77
N ALA A 61 8.34 -5.32 -4.10
CA ALA A 61 8.21 -6.63 -3.45
C ALA A 61 9.51 -7.43 -3.55
N ALA A 62 10.07 -7.57 -4.76
CA ALA A 62 11.31 -8.29 -5.01
C ALA A 62 12.51 -7.67 -4.26
N THR A 63 12.60 -6.34 -4.29
CA THR A 63 13.63 -5.58 -3.59
C THR A 63 13.54 -5.76 -2.07
N MET A 64 12.34 -5.65 -1.51
CA MET A 64 12.09 -5.79 -0.08
C MET A 64 12.35 -7.22 0.39
N LYS A 65 11.94 -8.22 -0.39
CA LYS A 65 12.21 -9.63 -0.07
C LYS A 65 13.69 -9.89 0.12
N THR A 66 14.51 -9.36 -0.79
CA THR A 66 15.97 -9.46 -0.73
C THR A 66 16.55 -8.64 0.42
N ARG A 67 16.24 -7.33 0.50
CA ARG A 67 16.89 -6.40 1.42
C ARG A 67 16.47 -6.58 2.88
N LEU A 68 15.24 -7.01 3.12
CA LEU A 68 14.70 -7.20 4.47
C LEU A 68 14.69 -8.67 4.90
N GLY A 69 15.11 -9.59 4.02
CA GLY A 69 15.08 -11.03 4.28
C GLY A 69 13.67 -11.53 4.58
N LEU A 70 12.69 -11.12 3.77
CA LEU A 70 11.31 -11.60 3.91
C LEU A 70 11.20 -13.03 3.37
N GLY A 71 10.46 -13.86 4.09
CA GLY A 71 10.15 -15.21 3.67
C GLY A 71 9.01 -15.26 2.65
N ASP A 72 8.18 -16.29 2.78
CA ASP A 72 7.06 -16.60 1.89
C ASP A 72 5.78 -16.86 2.70
N THR A 73 5.54 -16.03 3.73
CA THR A 73 4.42 -16.22 4.67
C THR A 73 3.42 -15.07 4.64
N LEU A 74 2.22 -15.31 5.19
CA LEU A 74 1.22 -14.26 5.45
C LEU A 74 1.78 -13.12 6.30
N ARG A 75 2.62 -13.45 7.30
CA ARG A 75 3.28 -12.45 8.17
C ARG A 75 4.29 -11.61 7.39
N ASP A 76 5.10 -12.24 6.53
CA ASP A 76 6.07 -11.53 5.69
C ASP A 76 5.40 -10.58 4.70
N SER A 77 4.26 -11.00 4.13
CA SER A 77 3.46 -10.19 3.21
C SER A 77 2.84 -8.98 3.94
N LEU A 78 2.33 -9.20 5.17
CA LEU A 78 1.86 -8.11 6.03
C LEU A 78 2.99 -7.16 6.43
N ASP A 79 4.17 -7.69 6.78
CA ASP A 79 5.35 -6.90 7.15
C ASP A 79 5.77 -5.98 6.00
N ALA A 80 5.82 -6.49 4.77
CA ALA A 80 6.14 -5.67 3.60
C ALA A 80 5.13 -4.53 3.42
N TRP A 81 3.84 -4.84 3.51
CA TRP A 81 2.82 -3.83 3.38
C TRP A 81 2.90 -2.76 4.49
N LYS A 82 3.19 -3.16 5.74
CA LYS A 82 3.41 -2.24 6.85
C LYS A 82 4.62 -1.33 6.66
N VAL A 83 5.72 -1.83 6.09
CA VAL A 83 6.89 -1.00 5.77
C VAL A 83 6.50 0.12 4.82
N VAL A 84 5.74 -0.19 3.76
CA VAL A 84 5.22 0.82 2.84
C VAL A 84 4.27 1.78 3.54
N GLY A 85 3.37 1.28 4.38
CA GLY A 85 2.50 2.12 5.21
C GLY A 85 3.29 3.13 6.05
N ASN A 86 4.35 2.69 6.71
CA ASN A 86 5.22 3.55 7.52
C ASN A 86 5.92 4.61 6.67
N VAL A 87 6.44 4.25 5.49
CA VAL A 87 7.06 5.19 4.55
C VAL A 87 6.05 6.26 4.13
N MET A 88 4.83 5.84 3.80
CA MET A 88 3.75 6.73 3.37
C MET A 88 3.07 7.46 4.54
N GLY A 89 3.39 7.14 5.79
CA GLY A 89 2.80 7.76 6.97
C GLY A 89 1.38 7.27 7.29
N ALA A 90 0.95 6.16 6.71
CA ALA A 90 -0.33 5.54 7.02
C ALA A 90 -0.28 4.87 8.40
N LYS A 91 -1.37 4.98 9.16
CA LYS A 91 -1.56 4.19 10.38
C LYS A 91 -2.30 2.92 10.02
N MET A 92 -1.67 1.77 10.22
CA MET A 92 -2.21 0.46 9.89
C MET A 92 -2.41 -0.36 11.16
N VAL A 93 -3.63 -0.87 11.36
CA VAL A 93 -3.99 -1.70 12.51
C VAL A 93 -4.40 -3.09 12.00
N PRO A 94 -3.48 -4.07 12.00
CA PRO A 94 -3.79 -5.44 11.63
C PRO A 94 -4.52 -6.16 12.77
N LYS A 95 -5.56 -6.92 12.41
CA LYS A 95 -6.32 -7.83 13.27
C LYS A 95 -6.26 -9.22 12.64
N TRP A 96 -5.64 -10.17 13.34
CA TRP A 96 -5.65 -11.57 12.94
C TRP A 96 -7.05 -12.13 13.16
N VAL A 97 -7.72 -12.52 12.08
CA VAL A 97 -9.07 -13.09 12.11
C VAL A 97 -8.98 -14.62 12.17
N SER A 98 -7.96 -15.20 11.56
CA SER A 98 -7.58 -16.60 11.67
C SER A 98 -6.07 -16.76 11.41
N GLU A 99 -5.56 -17.99 11.43
CA GLU A 99 -4.17 -18.27 11.03
C GLU A 99 -3.89 -17.96 9.56
N THR A 100 -4.93 -18.00 8.73
CA THR A 100 -4.86 -17.78 7.27
C THR A 100 -5.40 -16.42 6.84
N ARG A 101 -5.82 -15.56 7.78
CA ARG A 101 -6.42 -14.26 7.44
C ARG A 101 -6.05 -13.17 8.43
N VAL A 102 -5.56 -12.06 7.89
CA VAL A 102 -5.36 -10.81 8.64
C VAL A 102 -6.07 -9.66 7.95
N GLU A 103 -6.92 -8.97 8.69
CA GLU A 103 -7.61 -7.76 8.24
C GLU A 103 -6.88 -6.53 8.76
N THR A 104 -6.61 -5.57 7.88
CA THR A 104 -5.90 -4.35 8.23
C THR A 104 -6.80 -3.15 8.02
N ASN A 105 -7.15 -2.51 9.13
CA ASN A 105 -7.83 -1.22 9.14
C ASN A 105 -6.80 -0.09 8.98
N HIS A 106 -7.13 0.93 8.19
CA HIS A 106 -6.32 2.14 8.04
C HIS A 106 -6.99 3.31 8.76
N PRO A 107 -6.94 3.42 10.09
CA PRO A 107 -7.54 4.56 10.80
C PRO A 107 -6.99 5.91 10.33
N TYR A 108 -5.82 5.95 9.68
CA TYR A 108 -5.28 7.13 9.03
C TYR A 108 -4.59 6.75 7.71
N CYS A 109 -4.93 7.44 6.62
CA CYS A 109 -4.37 7.23 5.28
C CYS A 109 -4.13 8.59 4.60
N PRO A 110 -2.88 9.08 4.52
CA PRO A 110 -2.56 10.35 3.87
C PRO A 110 -3.02 10.45 2.42
N GLN A 111 -2.96 9.35 1.67
CA GLN A 111 -3.42 9.31 0.29
C GLN A 111 -4.93 9.53 0.19
N TYR A 112 -5.70 8.94 1.11
CA TYR A 112 -7.14 9.15 1.17
C TYR A 112 -7.48 10.63 1.43
N GLU A 113 -6.77 11.27 2.36
CA GLU A 113 -6.96 12.70 2.63
C GLU A 113 -6.66 13.55 1.40
N GLU A 114 -5.57 13.25 0.69
CA GLU A 114 -5.18 14.00 -0.50
C GLU A 114 -6.18 13.81 -1.65
N PHE A 115 -6.64 12.58 -1.87
CA PHE A 115 -7.69 12.27 -2.85
C PHE A 115 -9.01 12.99 -2.53
N MET A 116 -9.41 13.01 -1.26
CA MET A 116 -10.63 13.69 -0.82
C MET A 116 -10.57 15.21 -1.03
N LYS A 117 -9.40 15.86 -0.92
CA LYS A 117 -9.23 17.29 -1.24
C LYS A 117 -9.55 17.59 -2.71
N GLN A 118 -9.30 16.64 -3.61
CA GLN A 118 -9.62 16.75 -5.04
C GLN A 118 -11.04 16.26 -5.37
N GLY A 119 -11.81 15.84 -4.37
CA GLY A 119 -13.19 15.38 -4.55
C GLY A 119 -13.34 13.98 -5.16
N LYS A 120 -12.24 13.24 -5.36
CA LYS A 120 -12.26 11.93 -6.03
C LYS A 120 -11.24 10.95 -5.46
N LEU A 121 -11.67 9.69 -5.28
CA LEU A 121 -10.83 8.61 -4.79
C LEU A 121 -10.18 7.83 -5.95
N TYR A 122 -8.85 7.75 -5.93
CA TYR A 122 -8.07 6.93 -6.87
C TYR A 122 -7.54 5.64 -6.23
N CYS A 123 -8.20 5.15 -5.18
CA CYS A 123 -7.74 3.97 -4.45
C CYS A 123 -7.59 2.73 -5.34
N ASP A 124 -8.48 2.53 -6.31
CA ASP A 124 -8.50 1.35 -7.17
C ASP A 124 -7.49 1.42 -8.33
N SER A 125 -7.09 2.64 -8.72
CA SER A 125 -6.09 2.86 -9.77
C SER A 125 -4.68 3.04 -9.21
N VAL A 126 -4.53 3.44 -7.94
CA VAL A 126 -3.23 3.81 -7.36
C VAL A 126 -2.85 2.92 -6.19
N CYS A 127 -3.59 3.02 -5.09
CA CYS A 127 -3.22 2.38 -3.83
C CYS A 127 -3.33 0.86 -3.93
N LEU A 128 -4.49 0.36 -4.33
CA LEU A 128 -4.81 -1.07 -4.35
C LEU A 128 -3.89 -1.85 -5.30
N PRO A 129 -3.64 -1.42 -6.56
CA PRO A 129 -2.73 -2.13 -7.45
C PRO A 129 -1.31 -2.24 -6.89
N TYR A 130 -0.80 -1.16 -6.29
CA TYR A 130 0.53 -1.12 -5.68
C TYR A 130 0.64 -2.04 -4.46
N VAL A 131 -0.25 -1.89 -3.46
CA VAL A 131 -0.13 -2.67 -2.22
C VAL A 131 -0.49 -4.14 -2.42
N ARG A 132 -1.36 -4.46 -3.39
CA ARG A 132 -1.63 -5.84 -3.82
C ARG A 132 -0.38 -6.46 -4.42
N ALA A 133 0.26 -5.78 -5.38
CA ALA A 133 1.48 -6.28 -6.00
C ALA A 133 2.62 -6.49 -4.99
N ILE A 134 2.73 -5.63 -3.97
CA ILE A 134 3.69 -5.82 -2.88
C ILE A 134 3.39 -7.08 -2.08
N ALA A 135 2.17 -7.20 -1.55
CA ALA A 135 1.83 -8.30 -0.64
C ALA A 135 1.87 -9.66 -1.37
N GLU A 136 1.27 -9.74 -2.56
CA GLU A 136 1.23 -10.98 -3.35
C GLU A 136 2.59 -11.29 -4.02
N GLY A 137 3.43 -10.27 -4.26
CA GLY A 137 4.79 -10.46 -4.76
C GLY A 137 5.76 -11.00 -3.71
N VAL A 138 5.51 -10.74 -2.43
CA VAL A 138 6.27 -11.36 -1.32
C VAL A 138 5.93 -12.84 -1.21
N SER A 139 4.65 -13.19 -1.32
CA SER A 139 4.19 -14.58 -1.29
C SER A 139 3.11 -14.87 -2.32
N PRO A 140 3.34 -15.77 -3.30
CA PRO A 140 2.32 -16.11 -4.30
C PRO A 140 1.10 -16.83 -3.70
N LYS A 141 1.24 -17.37 -2.48
CA LYS A 141 0.17 -18.01 -1.70
C LYS A 141 -0.72 -17.01 -0.95
N VAL A 142 -0.35 -15.73 -0.95
CA VAL A 142 -1.13 -14.68 -0.31
C VAL A 142 -1.93 -13.92 -1.36
N LYS A 143 -3.20 -13.63 -1.06
CA LYS A 143 -4.09 -12.78 -1.85
C LYS A 143 -4.59 -11.60 -1.06
N MET A 144 -4.70 -10.44 -1.72
CA MET A 144 -5.26 -9.23 -1.13
C MET A 144 -6.71 -8.99 -1.55
N GLU A 145 -7.59 -8.97 -0.55
CA GLU A 145 -9.02 -8.70 -0.71
C GLU A 145 -9.38 -7.31 -0.17
N VAL A 146 -10.37 -6.66 -0.80
CA VAL A 146 -10.97 -5.44 -0.27
C VAL A 146 -12.17 -5.83 0.59
N VAL A 147 -12.04 -5.72 1.90
CA VAL A 147 -13.14 -5.99 2.85
C VAL A 147 -14.12 -4.83 2.84
N ARG A 148 -13.60 -3.60 2.79
CA ARG A 148 -14.37 -2.38 2.63
C ARG A 148 -13.58 -1.37 1.82
N ALA A 149 -14.14 -0.92 0.69
CA ALA A 149 -13.57 0.16 -0.10
C ALA A 149 -13.57 1.47 0.71
N ALA A 150 -12.65 2.39 0.36
CA ALA A 150 -12.72 3.75 0.89
C ALA A 150 -13.92 4.46 0.26
N ASN A 151 -14.58 5.32 1.03
CA ASN A 151 -15.67 6.18 0.57
C ASN A 151 -15.53 7.55 1.26
N LYS A 152 -16.47 8.47 1.07
CA LYS A 152 -16.39 9.83 1.64
C LYS A 152 -16.34 9.89 3.17
N GLU A 153 -16.80 8.84 3.84
CA GLU A 153 -16.96 8.79 5.29
C GLU A 153 -15.82 8.04 5.99
N ALA A 154 -15.13 7.14 5.26
CA ALA A 154 -14.17 6.25 5.87
C ALA A 154 -13.12 5.71 4.88
N THR A 155 -11.90 5.53 5.40
CA THR A 155 -10.78 4.86 4.73
C THR A 155 -11.07 3.37 4.49
N CYS A 156 -10.26 2.70 3.67
CA CYS A 156 -10.46 1.27 3.35
C CYS A 156 -10.05 0.28 4.46
N ILE A 157 -10.65 -0.91 4.42
CA ILE A 157 -10.20 -2.11 5.12
C ILE A 157 -9.83 -3.14 4.06
N LYS A 158 -8.62 -3.71 4.15
CA LYS A 158 -8.19 -4.81 3.25
C LYS A 158 -7.76 -6.01 4.07
N ALA A 159 -7.90 -7.20 3.50
CA ALA A 159 -7.43 -8.44 4.09
C ALA A 159 -6.28 -9.01 3.27
N LEU A 160 -5.35 -9.67 3.95
CA LEU A 160 -4.47 -10.64 3.33
C LEU A 160 -4.96 -12.04 3.73
N VAL A 161 -5.14 -12.90 2.74
CA VAL A 161 -5.60 -14.28 2.90
C VAL A 161 -4.53 -15.23 2.37
N TYR A 162 -4.17 -16.24 3.16
CA TYR A 162 -3.26 -17.30 2.76
C TYR A 162 -4.04 -18.48 2.19
N SER A 163 -3.71 -18.88 0.97
CA SER A 163 -4.25 -20.02 0.26
C SER A 163 -3.08 -20.97 -0.06
N PRO A 164 -2.95 -22.10 0.67
CA PRO A 164 -1.82 -23.02 0.55
C PRO A 164 -1.66 -23.66 -0.84
#